data_AF-C1MPV4-F1
#
_entry.id   AF-C1MPV4-F1
#
_cell.length_a   1.000
_cell.length_b   1.000
_cell.length_c   1.000
_cell.angle_alpha   90.00
_cell.angle_beta   90.00
_cell.angle_gamma   90.00
#
_symmetry.space_group_name_H-M   'P 1'
#
loop_
_entity.id
_entity.type
_entity.pdbx_description
1 polymer ?
#
loop_
_entity_poly.entity_id
_entity_poly.type
_entity_poly.pdbx_seq_one_letter_code
_entity_poly.pdbx_strand_id
1 'polypeptide(L)'
;MSWSSVRGGGDDDDDELAIAFAHEHSRAFTILEAVERVRAHRVRVEEDAASKSRHHPPKRDDTLRVLVVGADRVEGTNPEATAEVFRAVLERGGVGDDARGFANVEILCAGPNVTVDDGIAEGEFHAVRGADDDEEEEDDEDDEEAPSPKRRRAGVSVGYHVGLYHDIASEGEEEEEEEEEADAPAERKASTASTFSGWVPELAVAFNAGMWGYSQDEWRPTIDRIVHAHKCPLVVTGYTVKEAESDEDALRAMTTPAAAADAGGGAGAGVEWLWETEANPFRSLRPRALRFDRSVYVPGDDAGDGEGAFMGENAAWMCLRAAA
;
A
#
# COMPACT_ATOMS: atom_id res chain seq x y z
N MET A 1 -20.06 4.42 3.69
CA MET A 1 -21.26 3.88 4.35
C MET A 1 -20.79 3.09 5.57
N SER A 2 -21.48 3.17 6.71
CA SER A 2 -21.10 2.38 7.90
C SER A 2 -21.51 0.92 7.67
N TRP A 3 -20.56 -0.01 7.72
CA TRP A 3 -20.76 -1.44 7.46
C TRP A 3 -21.54 -2.17 8.58
N SER A 4 -22.05 -1.45 9.58
CA SER A 4 -22.72 -2.04 10.76
C SER A 4 -24.12 -2.62 10.51
N SER A 5 -24.67 -2.56 9.29
CA SER A 5 -26.09 -2.87 9.06
C SER A 5 -26.39 -4.17 8.31
N VAL A 6 -25.39 -4.98 7.94
CA VAL A 6 -25.63 -6.30 7.33
C VAL A 6 -25.61 -7.36 8.43
N ARG A 7 -26.69 -7.44 9.19
CA ARG A 7 -26.99 -8.61 10.03
C ARG A 7 -28.44 -8.99 9.85
N GLY A 8 -28.69 -9.90 8.91
CA GLY A 8 -29.95 -10.62 8.84
C GLY A 8 -30.24 -11.23 7.48
N GLY A 9 -29.83 -12.49 7.28
CA GLY A 9 -30.60 -13.43 6.46
C GLY A 9 -29.80 -14.40 5.60
N GLY A 10 -29.77 -15.68 6.01
CA GLY A 10 -29.66 -16.82 5.08
C GLY A 10 -28.24 -17.32 4.77
N ASP A 11 -28.08 -18.65 4.83
CA ASP A 11 -26.82 -19.39 4.64
C ASP A 11 -26.12 -19.16 3.28
N ASP A 12 -26.76 -18.49 2.32
CA ASP A 12 -26.17 -18.14 1.01
C ASP A 12 -25.43 -16.77 1.02
N ASP A 13 -25.77 -15.84 1.92
CA ASP A 13 -25.09 -14.53 2.07
C ASP A 13 -23.73 -14.67 2.78
N ASP A 14 -23.56 -15.72 3.59
CA ASP A 14 -22.31 -16.01 4.31
C ASP A 14 -21.21 -16.49 3.34
N ASP A 15 -21.56 -17.15 2.24
CA ASP A 15 -20.59 -17.58 1.21
C ASP A 15 -20.15 -16.39 0.32
N GLU A 16 -21.03 -15.45 -0.01
CA GLU A 16 -20.66 -14.20 -0.72
C GLU A 16 -19.82 -13.26 0.15
N LEU A 17 -20.12 -13.15 1.45
CA LEU A 17 -19.29 -12.43 2.41
C LEU A 17 -17.96 -13.14 2.67
N ALA A 18 -17.93 -14.48 2.70
CA ALA A 18 -16.69 -15.24 2.85
C ALA A 18 -15.76 -15.10 1.62
N ILE A 19 -16.32 -14.89 0.43
CA ILE A 19 -15.54 -14.57 -0.78
C ILE A 19 -14.86 -13.19 -0.65
N ALA A 20 -15.50 -12.21 -0.01
CA ALA A 20 -14.92 -10.87 0.20
C ALA A 20 -13.75 -10.84 1.20
N PHE A 21 -13.66 -11.80 2.13
CA PHE A 21 -12.58 -11.90 3.14
C PHE A 21 -11.65 -13.09 2.93
N ALA A 22 -11.63 -13.64 1.71
CA ALA A 22 -10.64 -14.62 1.29
C ALA A 22 -9.22 -14.04 1.46
N HIS A 23 -8.25 -14.92 1.74
CA HIS A 23 -6.82 -14.59 1.80
C HIS A 23 -6.35 -13.73 0.61
N GLU A 24 -6.89 -14.03 -0.57
CA GLU A 24 -6.59 -13.40 -1.86
C GLU A 24 -6.90 -11.90 -1.93
N HIS A 25 -7.84 -11.38 -1.10
CA HIS A 25 -8.27 -9.98 -1.18
C HIS A 25 -7.94 -9.15 0.06
N SER A 26 -7.45 -9.77 1.13
CA SER A 26 -7.17 -9.08 2.40
C SER A 26 -6.24 -7.87 2.22
N ARG A 27 -5.19 -8.01 1.41
CA ARG A 27 -4.20 -6.95 1.12
C ARG A 27 -4.85 -5.76 0.40
N ALA A 28 -5.59 -6.04 -0.66
CA ALA A 28 -6.27 -5.04 -1.48
C ALA A 28 -7.29 -4.22 -0.66
N PHE A 29 -8.13 -4.90 0.13
CA PHE A 29 -9.11 -4.21 0.97
C PHE A 29 -8.48 -3.46 2.15
N THR A 30 -7.36 -3.96 2.69
CA THR A 30 -6.58 -3.23 3.70
C THR A 30 -6.07 -1.89 3.14
N ILE A 31 -5.55 -1.88 1.91
CA ILE A 31 -5.15 -0.63 1.24
C ILE A 31 -6.33 0.31 1.07
N LEU A 32 -7.47 -0.18 0.56
CA LEU A 32 -8.65 0.66 0.33
C LEU A 32 -9.15 1.32 1.61
N GLU A 33 -9.28 0.56 2.69
CA GLU A 33 -9.69 1.08 3.99
C GLU A 33 -8.66 2.06 4.56
N ALA A 34 -7.36 1.77 4.43
CA ALA A 34 -6.31 2.70 4.85
C ALA A 34 -6.42 4.04 4.13
N VAL A 35 -6.58 4.02 2.80
CA VAL A 35 -6.73 5.23 1.99
C VAL A 35 -7.96 6.02 2.41
N GLU A 36 -9.10 5.35 2.61
CA GLU A 36 -10.33 6.00 3.06
C GLU A 36 -10.14 6.68 4.42
N ARG A 37 -9.54 5.98 5.40
CA ARG A 37 -9.29 6.54 6.74
C ARG A 37 -8.30 7.70 6.70
N VAL A 38 -7.18 7.56 6.00
CA VAL A 38 -6.17 8.62 5.83
C VAL A 38 -6.79 9.86 5.19
N ARG A 39 -7.59 9.69 4.13
CA ARG A 39 -8.31 10.79 3.46
C ARG A 39 -9.30 11.47 4.40
N ALA A 40 -10.08 10.70 5.16
CA ALA A 40 -11.01 11.24 6.14
C ALA A 40 -10.29 12.06 7.24
N HIS A 41 -9.12 11.61 7.69
CA HIS A 41 -8.29 12.38 8.61
C HIS A 41 -7.76 13.68 7.98
N ARG A 42 -7.28 13.65 6.74
CA ARG A 42 -6.82 14.85 6.00
C ARG A 42 -7.94 15.89 5.87
N VAL A 43 -9.14 15.47 5.46
CA VAL A 43 -10.31 16.37 5.34
C VAL A 43 -10.63 17.04 6.66
N ARG A 44 -10.67 16.30 7.78
CA ARG A 44 -10.94 16.87 9.11
C ARG A 44 -9.90 17.94 9.50
N VAL A 45 -8.62 17.65 9.30
CA VAL A 45 -7.53 18.59 9.59
C VAL A 45 -7.60 19.83 8.67
N GLU A 46 -7.91 19.63 7.39
CA GLU A 46 -8.07 20.70 6.42
C GLU A 46 -9.32 21.55 6.70
N GLU A 47 -10.45 20.99 7.12
CA GLU A 47 -11.66 21.73 7.53
C GLU A 47 -11.40 22.57 8.80
N ASP A 48 -10.67 22.01 9.76
CA ASP A 48 -10.21 22.71 10.97
C ASP A 48 -9.20 23.85 10.65
N ALA A 49 -8.46 23.74 9.54
CA ALA A 49 -7.54 24.77 9.06
C ALA A 49 -8.21 25.80 8.12
N ALA A 50 -9.14 25.37 7.26
CA ALA A 50 -9.84 26.18 6.26
C ALA A 50 -10.90 27.09 6.88
N SER A 51 -11.38 26.78 8.08
CA SER A 51 -12.07 27.75 8.94
C SER A 51 -11.21 29.00 9.27
N LYS A 52 -9.92 29.01 8.87
CA LYS A 52 -8.99 30.14 8.95
C LYS A 52 -8.41 30.61 7.61
N SER A 53 -8.73 30.00 6.47
CA SER A 53 -8.14 30.34 5.15
C SER A 53 -9.10 30.09 3.96
N ARG A 54 -9.15 31.03 3.00
CA ARG A 54 -9.98 30.97 1.78
C ARG A 54 -9.21 30.45 0.55
N HIS A 55 -8.26 29.53 0.71
CA HIS A 55 -7.56 28.93 -0.43
C HIS A 55 -8.22 27.61 -0.83
N HIS A 56 -8.47 27.45 -2.13
CA HIS A 56 -8.92 26.21 -2.72
C HIS A 56 -7.75 25.23 -2.77
N PRO A 57 -7.93 23.95 -2.39
CA PRO A 57 -6.88 22.95 -2.51
C PRO A 57 -6.53 22.72 -3.98
N PRO A 58 -5.26 22.42 -4.30
CA PRO A 58 -4.84 22.08 -5.66
C PRO A 58 -5.58 20.82 -6.15
N LYS A 59 -5.92 20.80 -7.43
CA LYS A 59 -6.55 19.65 -8.09
C LYS A 59 -5.55 18.48 -8.04
N ARG A 60 -5.88 17.41 -7.32
CA ARG A 60 -5.11 16.16 -7.35
C ARG A 60 -5.20 15.54 -8.73
N ASP A 61 -4.10 14.95 -9.19
CA ASP A 61 -4.14 13.96 -10.27
C ASP A 61 -4.87 12.71 -9.76
N ASP A 62 -5.69 12.09 -10.60
CA ASP A 62 -6.60 10.99 -10.21
C ASP A 62 -5.87 9.65 -10.05
N THR A 63 -4.59 9.68 -9.66
CA THR A 63 -3.67 8.54 -9.59
C THR A 63 -3.39 8.15 -8.14
N LEU A 64 -3.70 6.92 -7.74
CA LEU A 64 -3.30 6.35 -6.45
C LEU A 64 -1.87 5.81 -6.55
N ARG A 65 -0.96 6.29 -5.71
CA ARG A 65 0.41 5.78 -5.61
C ARG A 65 0.62 4.99 -4.33
N VAL A 66 0.81 3.68 -4.45
CA VAL A 66 1.00 2.77 -3.31
C VAL A 66 2.42 2.22 -3.31
N LEU A 67 3.12 2.39 -2.20
CA LEU A 67 4.38 1.70 -1.94
C LEU A 67 4.11 0.47 -1.07
N VAL A 68 4.52 -0.72 -1.52
CA VAL A 68 4.54 -1.94 -0.71
C VAL A 68 5.98 -2.18 -0.25
N VAL A 69 6.23 -1.99 1.04
CA VAL A 69 7.56 -2.08 1.65
C VAL A 69 7.76 -3.45 2.27
N GLY A 70 8.95 -4.03 2.08
CA GLY A 70 9.23 -5.39 2.51
C GLY A 70 8.48 -6.41 1.67
N ALA A 71 8.16 -6.07 0.41
CA ALA A 71 7.48 -6.96 -0.51
C ALA A 71 8.28 -8.25 -0.74
N ASP A 72 7.56 -9.34 -0.98
CA ASP A 72 8.12 -10.62 -1.39
C ASP A 72 7.33 -11.20 -2.58
N ARG A 73 7.56 -12.46 -2.92
CA ARG A 73 6.87 -13.16 -4.01
C ARG A 73 5.34 -13.27 -3.84
N VAL A 74 4.78 -12.99 -2.65
CA VAL A 74 3.34 -13.04 -2.38
C VAL A 74 2.62 -11.87 -3.03
N GLU A 75 3.30 -10.73 -3.19
CA GLU A 75 2.81 -9.57 -3.90
C GLU A 75 2.76 -9.77 -5.42
N GLY A 76 3.38 -10.83 -5.94
CA GLY A 76 3.48 -11.13 -7.38
C GLY A 76 4.91 -10.97 -7.89
N THR A 77 5.25 -11.71 -8.95
CA THR A 77 6.57 -11.67 -9.60
C THR A 77 6.55 -11.03 -10.99
N ASN A 78 5.36 -10.67 -11.48
CA ASN A 78 5.15 -9.95 -12.72
C ASN A 78 3.92 -9.03 -12.60
N PRO A 79 3.79 -7.98 -13.45
CA PRO A 79 2.75 -6.96 -13.33
C PRO A 79 1.33 -7.54 -13.26
N GLU A 80 1.03 -8.56 -14.06
CA GLU A 80 -0.29 -9.20 -14.09
C GLU A 80 -0.61 -9.95 -12.79
N ALA A 81 0.35 -10.70 -12.25
CA ALA A 81 0.20 -11.40 -10.98
C ALA A 81 0.04 -10.42 -9.81
N THR A 82 0.78 -9.30 -9.83
CA THR A 82 0.64 -8.26 -8.83
C THR A 82 -0.71 -7.54 -8.93
N ALA A 83 -1.14 -7.23 -10.15
CA ALA A 83 -2.47 -6.68 -10.38
C ALA A 83 -3.58 -7.60 -9.87
N GLU A 84 -3.40 -8.91 -10.00
CA GLU A 84 -4.34 -9.90 -9.47
C GLU A 84 -4.43 -9.87 -7.95
N VAL A 85 -3.29 -9.81 -7.24
CA VAL A 85 -3.25 -9.67 -5.77
C VAL A 85 -3.97 -8.41 -5.31
N PHE A 86 -3.84 -7.32 -6.07
CA PHE A 86 -4.43 -6.03 -5.76
C PHE A 86 -5.74 -5.76 -6.51
N ARG A 87 -6.37 -6.77 -7.13
CA ARG A 87 -7.52 -6.62 -8.03
C ARG A 87 -8.62 -5.75 -7.46
N ALA A 88 -8.98 -5.92 -6.19
CA ALA A 88 -10.05 -5.14 -5.56
C ALA A 88 -9.74 -3.63 -5.50
N VAL A 89 -8.46 -3.24 -5.37
CA VAL A 89 -8.04 -1.82 -5.50
C VAL A 89 -8.33 -1.32 -6.91
N LEU A 90 -8.03 -2.14 -7.91
CA LEU A 90 -8.15 -1.82 -9.34
C LEU A 90 -9.61 -1.73 -9.78
N GLU A 91 -10.45 -2.67 -9.33
CA GLU A 91 -11.88 -2.71 -9.65
C GLU A 91 -12.65 -1.56 -8.98
N ARG A 92 -12.30 -1.21 -7.75
CA ARG A 92 -12.91 -0.09 -7.03
C ARG A 92 -12.43 1.27 -7.55
N GLY A 93 -11.32 1.31 -8.28
CA GLY A 93 -10.90 2.46 -9.09
C GLY A 93 -11.93 2.88 -10.14
N GLY A 94 -12.78 1.97 -10.61
CA GLY A 94 -13.78 2.20 -11.67
C GLY A 94 -15.26 2.08 -11.26
N VAL A 95 -15.60 1.94 -9.98
CA VAL A 95 -16.98 1.70 -9.53
C VAL A 95 -17.51 2.88 -8.71
N GLY A 96 -18.32 3.72 -9.36
CA GLY A 96 -19.36 4.53 -8.70
C GLY A 96 -19.47 5.96 -9.21
N ASP A 97 -20.70 6.42 -9.40
CA ASP A 97 -21.11 7.82 -9.61
C ASP A 97 -20.67 8.80 -8.48
N ASP A 98 -19.95 8.30 -7.47
CA ASP A 98 -19.37 9.11 -6.42
C ASP A 98 -17.91 9.40 -6.75
N ALA A 99 -17.52 10.67 -6.72
CA ALA A 99 -16.20 11.24 -7.03
C ALA A 99 -15.02 10.73 -6.14
N ARG A 100 -14.89 9.41 -5.97
CA ARG A 100 -14.04 8.74 -4.97
C ARG A 100 -13.15 7.63 -5.56
N GLY A 101 -13.32 7.28 -6.83
CA GLY A 101 -12.46 6.33 -7.56
C GLY A 101 -11.11 6.93 -7.97
N PHE A 102 -10.29 6.11 -8.64
CA PHE A 102 -8.98 6.48 -9.15
C PHE A 102 -8.93 6.19 -10.64
N ALA A 103 -8.49 7.15 -11.45
CA ALA A 103 -8.27 6.94 -12.88
C ALA A 103 -7.07 6.04 -13.12
N ASN A 104 -6.04 6.12 -12.27
CA ASN A 104 -4.85 5.27 -12.34
C ASN A 104 -4.44 4.74 -10.97
N VAL A 105 -3.78 3.58 -10.95
CA VAL A 105 -3.16 2.99 -9.76
C VAL A 105 -1.72 2.60 -10.10
N GLU A 106 -0.77 3.13 -9.36
CA GLU A 106 0.66 2.80 -9.45
C GLU A 106 1.06 2.07 -8.18
N ILE A 107 1.61 0.86 -8.31
CA ILE A 107 2.07 0.05 -7.19
C ILE A 107 3.57 -0.18 -7.33
N LEU A 108 4.37 0.29 -6.37
CA LEU A 108 5.80 -0.02 -6.27
C LEU A 108 6.03 -1.08 -5.19
N CYS A 109 6.52 -2.24 -5.58
CA CYS A 109 6.94 -3.30 -4.67
C CYS A 109 8.45 -3.19 -4.41
N ALA A 110 8.84 -2.86 -3.17
CA ALA A 110 10.23 -2.72 -2.77
C ALA A 110 10.55 -3.63 -1.60
N GLY A 111 11.63 -4.42 -1.71
CA GLY A 111 12.10 -5.26 -0.62
C GLY A 111 13.24 -6.19 -1.02
N PRO A 112 14.03 -6.68 -0.04
CA PRO A 112 15.16 -7.58 -0.30
C PRO A 112 14.72 -8.97 -0.79
N ASN A 113 13.44 -9.32 -0.62
CA ASN A 113 12.87 -10.61 -1.02
C ASN A 113 11.99 -10.49 -2.28
N VAL A 114 11.98 -9.33 -2.94
CA VAL A 114 11.31 -9.15 -4.23
C VAL A 114 12.00 -10.07 -5.25
N THR A 115 11.18 -10.77 -6.02
CA THR A 115 11.63 -11.64 -7.12
C THR A 115 10.79 -11.31 -8.33
N VAL A 116 11.42 -11.03 -9.47
CA VAL A 116 10.73 -10.73 -10.72
C VAL A 116 10.97 -11.82 -11.78
N ASP A 117 9.97 -12.05 -12.62
CA ASP A 117 10.05 -13.00 -13.73
C ASP A 117 11.00 -12.50 -14.83
N ASP A 118 11.49 -13.42 -15.66
CA ASP A 118 12.38 -13.10 -16.78
C ASP A 118 11.74 -12.06 -17.72
N GLY A 119 12.49 -10.98 -17.99
CA GLY A 119 12.06 -9.91 -18.91
C GLY A 119 11.34 -8.74 -18.24
N ILE A 120 11.12 -8.79 -16.92
CA ILE A 120 10.66 -7.64 -16.14
C ILE A 120 11.87 -6.82 -15.69
N ALA A 121 11.94 -5.56 -16.12
CA ALA A 121 13.00 -4.63 -15.72
C ALA A 121 12.71 -4.06 -14.32
N GLU A 122 13.71 -4.08 -13.45
CA GLU A 122 13.70 -3.32 -12.18
C GLU A 122 13.90 -1.82 -12.47
N GLY A 123 13.41 -0.95 -11.58
CA GLY A 123 13.57 0.51 -11.76
C GLY A 123 12.51 1.20 -12.64
N GLU A 124 11.62 0.42 -13.25
CA GLU A 124 10.63 0.91 -14.21
C GLU A 124 9.21 0.47 -13.83
N PHE A 125 8.22 1.30 -14.19
CA PHE A 125 6.81 0.93 -14.12
C PHE A 125 6.36 0.21 -15.39
N HIS A 126 5.73 -0.95 -15.21
CA HIS A 126 5.16 -1.77 -16.27
C HIS A 126 3.64 -1.60 -16.27
N ALA A 127 3.07 -1.19 -17.40
CA ALA A 127 1.62 -1.13 -17.55
C ALA A 127 1.03 -2.55 -17.58
N VAL A 128 -0.05 -2.76 -16.84
CA VAL A 128 -0.81 -4.01 -16.84
C VAL A 128 -1.82 -3.93 -17.97
N ARG A 129 -1.75 -4.84 -18.93
CA ARG A 129 -2.69 -4.86 -20.05
C ARG A 129 -4.09 -5.21 -19.55
N GLY A 130 -5.08 -4.38 -19.88
CA GLY A 130 -6.48 -4.71 -19.67
C GLY A 130 -6.94 -5.72 -20.71
N ALA A 131 -7.81 -6.66 -20.33
CA ALA A 131 -8.45 -7.58 -21.28
C ALA A 131 -9.30 -6.87 -22.36
N ASP A 132 -9.56 -5.57 -22.18
CA ASP A 132 -10.37 -4.74 -23.08
C ASP A 132 -9.54 -4.01 -24.16
N ASP A 133 -8.20 -4.09 -24.13
CA ASP A 133 -7.34 -3.46 -25.16
C ASP A 133 -7.29 -4.28 -26.47
N ASP A 134 -7.82 -5.51 -26.48
CA ASP A 134 -7.80 -6.44 -27.62
C ASP A 134 -9.17 -6.66 -28.28
N GLU A 135 -10.25 -6.01 -27.81
CA GLU A 135 -11.53 -6.02 -28.54
C GLU A 135 -11.47 -4.97 -29.67
N GLU A 136 -10.99 -5.40 -30.84
CA GLU A 136 -11.31 -4.71 -32.10
C GLU A 136 -12.84 -4.58 -32.15
N GLU A 137 -13.37 -3.35 -32.03
CA GLU A 137 -14.80 -3.07 -32.14
C GLU A 137 -15.27 -3.55 -33.53
N GLU A 138 -15.81 -4.77 -33.61
CA GLU A 138 -16.67 -5.16 -34.73
C GLU A 138 -17.93 -4.29 -34.60
N ASP A 139 -18.04 -3.30 -35.49
CA ASP A 139 -19.18 -2.42 -35.64
C ASP A 139 -20.46 -3.26 -35.94
N ASP A 140 -21.10 -3.78 -34.90
CA ASP A 140 -22.46 -4.29 -34.99
C ASP A 140 -23.41 -3.08 -35.02
N GLU A 141 -23.58 -2.53 -36.22
CA GLU A 141 -24.66 -1.63 -36.59
C GLU A 141 -26.02 -2.35 -36.44
N ASP A 142 -26.56 -2.51 -35.24
CA ASP A 142 -28.01 -2.73 -35.00
C ASP A 142 -28.30 -2.90 -33.50
N ASP A 143 -28.47 -1.80 -32.75
CA ASP A 143 -29.52 -1.73 -31.70
C ASP A 143 -29.70 -0.29 -31.17
N GLU A 144 -30.92 0.25 -31.30
CA GLU A 144 -31.35 1.57 -30.81
C GLU A 144 -31.55 1.60 -29.28
N GLU A 145 -30.64 1.02 -28.50
CA GLU A 145 -30.61 1.19 -27.05
C GLU A 145 -29.47 2.15 -26.66
N ALA A 146 -29.79 3.24 -25.95
CA ALA A 146 -28.81 4.24 -25.56
C ALA A 146 -27.60 3.57 -24.89
N PRO A 147 -26.35 3.85 -25.33
CA PRO A 147 -25.18 3.18 -24.81
C PRO A 147 -25.11 3.42 -23.30
N SER A 148 -25.22 2.33 -22.53
CA SER A 148 -24.88 2.35 -21.11
C SER A 148 -23.46 2.89 -20.99
N PRO A 149 -23.16 3.80 -20.04
CA PRO A 149 -21.82 4.37 -19.93
C PRO A 149 -20.80 3.24 -19.72
N LYS A 150 -19.95 2.99 -20.74
CA LYS A 150 -18.87 2.00 -20.68
C LYS A 150 -18.00 2.35 -19.46
N ARG A 151 -18.00 1.47 -18.45
CA ARG A 151 -17.22 1.66 -17.23
C ARG A 151 -15.74 1.59 -17.60
N ARG A 152 -15.02 2.72 -17.53
CA ARG A 152 -13.57 2.72 -17.76
C ARG A 152 -12.88 2.12 -16.52
N ARG A 153 -12.17 1.01 -16.71
CA ARG A 153 -11.26 0.47 -15.70
C ARG A 153 -10.11 1.46 -15.48
N ALA A 154 -9.61 1.51 -14.24
CA ALA A 154 -8.44 2.32 -13.92
C ALA A 154 -7.22 1.80 -14.69
N GLY A 155 -6.35 2.70 -15.16
CA GLY A 155 -5.03 2.33 -15.67
C GLY A 155 -4.18 1.79 -14.53
N VAL A 156 -3.41 0.72 -14.75
CA VAL A 156 -2.62 0.08 -13.70
C VAL A 156 -1.18 -0.04 -14.14
N SER A 157 -0.26 0.38 -13.29
CA SER A 157 1.17 0.16 -13.48
C SER A 157 1.81 -0.40 -12.22
N VAL A 158 2.77 -1.30 -12.42
CA VAL A 158 3.49 -1.98 -11.34
C VAL A 158 4.98 -1.84 -11.54
N GLY A 159 5.68 -1.40 -10.51
CA GLY A 159 7.13 -1.31 -10.46
C GLY A 159 7.73 -2.24 -9.40
N TYR A 160 8.98 -2.63 -9.61
CA TYR A 160 9.72 -3.49 -8.69
C TYR A 160 11.10 -2.92 -8.39
N HIS A 161 11.52 -3.09 -7.13
CA HIS A 161 12.89 -2.82 -6.70
C HIS A 161 13.37 -3.89 -5.71
N VAL A 162 14.48 -4.56 -6.06
CA VAL A 162 15.15 -5.50 -5.19
C VAL A 162 16.14 -4.74 -4.30
N GLY A 163 15.73 -4.45 -3.07
CA GLY A 163 16.54 -3.65 -2.15
C GLY A 163 15.70 -2.95 -1.09
N LEU A 164 16.34 -2.08 -0.32
CA LEU A 164 15.66 -1.25 0.67
C LEU A 164 15.12 0.00 -0.03
N TYR A 165 13.90 0.41 0.31
CA TYR A 165 13.26 1.53 -0.39
C TYR A 165 14.03 2.86 -0.29
N HIS A 166 14.79 3.07 0.78
CA HIS A 166 15.60 4.29 0.93
C HIS A 166 16.77 4.37 -0.06
N ASP A 167 17.20 3.25 -0.64
CA ASP A 167 18.28 3.23 -1.64
C ASP A 167 17.80 3.79 -2.99
N ILE A 168 16.58 3.45 -3.42
CA ILE A 168 15.94 4.00 -4.63
C ILE A 168 15.90 5.53 -4.59
N ALA A 169 15.52 6.05 -3.41
CA ALA A 169 15.17 7.44 -3.27
C ALA A 169 16.40 8.34 -3.14
N SER A 170 17.56 7.79 -2.77
CA SER A 170 18.85 8.49 -2.84
C SER A 170 19.41 8.55 -4.26
N GLU A 171 19.26 7.48 -5.04
CA GLU A 171 19.76 7.43 -6.43
C GLU A 171 19.10 8.50 -7.31
N GLY A 172 17.80 8.74 -7.13
CA GLY A 172 17.08 9.80 -7.85
C GLY A 172 17.47 11.23 -7.47
N GLU A 173 17.98 11.46 -6.25
CA GLU A 173 18.45 12.79 -5.80
C GLU A 173 19.85 13.11 -6.35
N GLU A 174 20.74 12.11 -6.41
CA GLU A 174 22.07 12.25 -7.00
C GLU A 174 22.01 12.50 -8.52
N GLU A 175 21.09 11.83 -9.23
CA GLU A 175 20.85 12.06 -10.66
C GLU A 175 20.32 13.48 -10.96
N GLU A 176 19.42 14.03 -10.12
CA GLU A 176 18.91 15.39 -10.28
C GLU A 176 19.99 16.47 -10.04
N GLU A 177 20.89 16.26 -9.07
CA GLU A 177 22.01 17.18 -8.81
C GLU A 177 23.06 17.16 -9.95
N GLU A 178 23.34 16.00 -10.55
CA GLU A 178 24.24 15.91 -11.71
C GLU A 178 23.63 16.51 -12.99
N GLU A 179 22.31 16.42 -13.18
CA GLU A 179 21.62 17.04 -14.32
C GLU A 179 21.55 18.57 -14.23
N GLU A 180 21.45 19.16 -13.03
CA GLU A 180 21.52 20.62 -12.86
C GLU A 180 22.92 21.20 -13.16
N GLU A 181 24.01 20.42 -12.98
CA GLU A 181 25.36 20.82 -13.37
C GLU A 181 25.67 20.62 -14.86
N ALA A 182 24.91 19.77 -15.57
CA ALA A 182 25.15 19.41 -16.97
C ALA A 182 24.29 20.24 -17.95
N ASP A 183 24.73 21.46 -18.24
CA ASP A 183 24.11 22.39 -19.22
C ASP A 183 24.34 21.93 -20.69
N ALA A 184 23.81 20.76 -21.09
CA ALA A 184 23.89 20.26 -22.47
C ALA A 184 22.61 19.54 -22.95
N PRO A 185 22.08 19.85 -24.14
CA PRO A 185 20.85 19.25 -24.64
C PRO A 185 21.16 17.89 -25.27
N ALA A 186 21.01 16.81 -24.50
CA ALA A 186 21.00 15.45 -25.03
C ALA A 186 19.58 15.09 -25.51
N GLU A 187 19.46 14.70 -26.77
CA GLU A 187 18.23 14.17 -27.37
C GLU A 187 17.80 12.88 -26.63
N ARG A 188 16.93 13.02 -25.63
CA ARG A 188 16.25 11.89 -24.98
C ARG A 188 15.33 11.24 -26.02
N LYS A 189 15.72 10.07 -26.53
CA LYS A 189 14.77 9.14 -27.15
C LYS A 189 13.74 8.80 -26.08
N ALA A 190 12.48 9.12 -26.33
CA ALA A 190 11.37 8.80 -25.44
C ALA A 190 11.29 7.29 -25.25
N SER A 191 11.95 6.79 -24.20
CA SER A 191 11.52 5.58 -23.53
C SER A 191 10.12 5.88 -22.98
N THR A 192 9.16 5.04 -23.32
CA THR A 192 7.81 5.10 -22.74
C THR A 192 7.76 4.53 -21.32
N ALA A 193 8.90 4.04 -20.79
CA ALA A 193 8.98 3.54 -19.43
C ALA A 193 9.13 4.72 -18.45
N SER A 194 8.17 4.84 -17.52
CA SER A 194 8.29 5.76 -16.39
C SER A 194 9.24 5.14 -15.38
N THR A 195 10.34 5.81 -15.06
CA THR A 195 11.25 5.43 -13.97
C THR A 195 10.67 5.84 -12.62
N PHE A 196 11.32 5.43 -11.52
CA PHE A 196 10.93 5.84 -10.17
C PHE A 196 11.38 7.27 -9.79
N SER A 197 12.15 7.94 -10.65
CA SER A 197 12.62 9.31 -10.38
C SER A 197 11.44 10.28 -10.20
N GLY A 198 11.47 11.08 -9.14
CA GLY A 198 10.38 11.98 -8.75
C GLY A 198 9.09 11.29 -8.29
N TRP A 199 9.05 9.96 -8.18
CA TRP A 199 7.88 9.22 -7.72
C TRP A 199 7.74 9.30 -6.19
N VAL A 200 6.57 9.71 -5.72
CA VAL A 200 6.27 9.83 -4.28
C VAL A 200 4.98 9.08 -3.94
N PRO A 201 5.02 8.15 -2.97
CA PRO A 201 3.83 7.39 -2.59
C PRO A 201 2.82 8.24 -1.83
N GLU A 202 1.53 8.00 -2.07
CA GLU A 202 0.45 8.58 -1.27
C GLU A 202 0.11 7.73 -0.03
N LEU A 203 0.42 6.44 -0.10
CA LEU A 203 0.29 5.48 0.99
C LEU A 203 1.44 4.47 0.90
N ALA A 204 2.10 4.20 2.02
CA ALA A 204 3.03 3.09 2.16
C ALA A 204 2.40 2.00 3.03
N VAL A 205 2.62 0.73 2.67
CA VAL A 205 2.11 -0.43 3.42
C VAL A 205 3.21 -1.47 3.59
N ALA A 206 3.43 -1.91 4.82
CA ALA A 206 4.30 -3.03 5.16
C ALA A 206 3.45 -4.19 5.68
N PHE A 207 3.22 -5.20 4.84
CA PHE A 207 2.33 -6.31 5.17
C PHE A 207 3.03 -7.36 6.02
N ASN A 208 2.52 -7.60 7.23
CA ASN A 208 3.02 -8.60 8.17
C ASN A 208 4.53 -8.49 8.36
N ALA A 209 4.97 -7.25 8.59
CA ALA A 209 6.35 -6.82 8.44
C ALA A 209 7.29 -7.48 9.46
N GLY A 210 6.78 -7.78 10.67
CA GLY A 210 7.58 -8.36 11.74
C GLY A 210 8.80 -7.50 12.08
N MET A 211 8.68 -6.18 12.02
CA MET A 211 9.75 -5.22 12.29
C MET A 211 10.37 -5.43 13.68
N TRP A 212 9.58 -5.89 14.66
CA TRP A 212 10.07 -6.27 15.98
C TRP A 212 11.16 -7.35 15.96
N GLY A 213 11.18 -8.20 14.92
CA GLY A 213 12.14 -9.29 14.73
C GLY A 213 13.42 -8.90 13.97
N TYR A 214 13.47 -7.71 13.38
CA TYR A 214 14.61 -7.20 12.61
C TYR A 214 15.43 -6.16 13.39
N SER A 215 16.61 -5.84 12.89
CA SER A 215 17.38 -4.71 13.43
C SER A 215 16.62 -3.41 13.15
N GLN A 216 16.39 -2.62 14.19
CA GLN A 216 15.76 -1.30 14.05
C GLN A 216 16.58 -0.38 13.13
N ASP A 217 17.90 -0.54 13.11
CA ASP A 217 18.79 0.23 12.23
C ASP A 217 18.57 -0.06 10.74
N GLU A 218 18.00 -1.22 10.38
CA GLU A 218 17.70 -1.57 8.97
C GLU A 218 16.39 -0.93 8.49
N TRP A 219 15.37 -0.86 9.37
CA TRP A 219 14.07 -0.29 9.03
C TRP A 219 14.03 1.23 9.13
N ARG A 220 14.81 1.80 10.05
CA ARG A 220 14.75 3.22 10.39
C ARG A 220 14.98 4.15 9.20
N PRO A 221 15.98 3.96 8.31
CA PRO A 221 16.15 4.84 7.15
C PRO A 221 14.97 4.79 6.19
N THR A 222 14.37 3.61 5.97
CA THR A 222 13.16 3.45 5.17
C THR A 222 11.97 4.19 5.77
N ILE A 223 11.76 4.06 7.09
CA ILE A 223 10.68 4.75 7.81
C ILE A 223 10.89 6.26 7.76
N ASP A 224 12.09 6.74 8.03
CA ASP A 224 12.41 8.18 7.99
C ASP A 224 12.13 8.75 6.59
N ARG A 225 12.51 8.04 5.54
CA ARG A 225 12.24 8.45 4.15
C ARG A 225 10.74 8.52 3.86
N ILE A 226 9.99 7.46 4.16
CA ILE A 226 8.54 7.39 3.90
C ILE A 226 7.79 8.44 4.72
N VAL A 227 7.98 8.41 6.04
CA VAL A 227 7.17 9.17 6.98
C VAL A 227 7.59 10.63 7.02
N HIS A 228 8.89 10.92 7.07
CA HIS A 228 9.39 12.28 7.28
C HIS A 228 9.79 13.00 6.00
N ALA A 229 10.47 12.36 5.04
CA ALA A 229 10.85 13.01 3.79
C ALA A 229 9.65 13.12 2.83
N HIS A 230 8.97 12.01 2.55
CA HIS A 230 7.82 11.98 1.64
C HIS A 230 6.50 12.41 2.29
N LYS A 231 6.46 12.61 3.62
CA LYS A 231 5.23 12.90 4.38
C LYS A 231 4.11 11.89 4.08
N CYS A 232 4.51 10.64 3.79
CA CYS A 232 3.63 9.56 3.39
C CYS A 232 3.19 8.78 4.64
N PRO A 233 1.87 8.56 4.84
CA PRO A 233 1.38 7.66 5.89
C PRO A 233 1.86 6.24 5.66
N LEU A 234 2.35 5.60 6.72
CA LEU A 234 2.79 4.21 6.74
C LEU A 234 1.75 3.37 7.47
N VAL A 235 1.28 2.32 6.81
CA VAL A 235 0.45 1.27 7.40
C VAL A 235 1.32 0.05 7.64
N VAL A 236 1.24 -0.52 8.83
CA VAL A 236 1.90 -1.79 9.14
C VAL A 236 0.84 -2.80 9.56
N THR A 237 0.94 -4.02 9.05
CA THR A 237 0.06 -5.12 9.47
C THR A 237 0.86 -6.23 10.17
N GLY A 238 0.18 -7.09 10.94
CA GLY A 238 0.76 -8.25 11.63
C GLY A 238 -0.14 -9.48 11.54
N TYR A 239 0.42 -10.68 11.78
CA TYR A 239 -0.37 -11.93 11.73
C TYR A 239 -1.27 -12.15 12.93
N THR A 240 -1.00 -11.41 14.01
CA THR A 240 -1.82 -11.36 15.23
C THR A 240 -1.82 -9.95 15.81
N VAL A 241 -2.78 -9.65 16.68
CA VAL A 241 -2.79 -8.39 17.45
C VAL A 241 -1.53 -8.25 18.30
N LYS A 242 -1.11 -9.32 18.98
CA LYS A 242 0.08 -9.33 19.85
C LYS A 242 1.38 -9.05 19.09
N GLU A 243 1.49 -9.58 17.87
CA GLU A 243 2.62 -9.28 16.99
C GLU A 243 2.61 -7.82 16.55
N ALA A 244 1.44 -7.31 16.15
CA ALA A 244 1.29 -5.91 15.78
C ALA A 244 1.60 -4.96 16.96
N GLU A 245 1.22 -5.31 18.20
CA GLU A 245 1.60 -4.54 19.39
C GLU A 245 3.14 -4.50 19.56
N SER A 246 3.83 -5.59 19.24
CA SER A 246 5.30 -5.65 19.30
C SER A 246 5.95 -4.79 18.19
N ASP A 247 5.36 -4.80 16.99
CA ASP A 247 5.74 -3.92 15.89
C ASP A 247 5.51 -2.44 16.23
N GLU A 248 4.41 -2.13 16.92
CA GLU A 248 4.10 -0.79 17.40
C GLU A 248 5.15 -0.30 18.40
N ASP A 249 5.53 -1.12 19.38
CA ASP A 249 6.60 -0.79 20.33
C ASP A 249 7.94 -0.54 19.63
N ALA A 250 8.28 -1.34 18.63
CA ALA A 250 9.48 -1.16 17.81
C ALA A 250 9.44 0.16 17.02
N LEU A 251 8.30 0.49 16.39
CA LEU A 251 8.10 1.77 15.71
C LEU A 251 8.21 2.95 16.67
N ARG A 252 7.60 2.85 17.85
CA ARG A 252 7.69 3.89 18.88
C ARG A 252 9.14 4.12 19.28
N ALA A 253 9.92 3.06 19.47
CA ALA A 253 11.35 3.17 19.78
C ALA A 253 12.11 3.93 18.67
N MET A 254 11.92 3.55 17.40
CA MET A 254 12.58 4.15 16.24
C MET A 254 12.21 5.63 16.01
N THR A 255 10.97 6.00 16.34
CA THR A 255 10.39 7.32 16.06
C THR A 255 10.39 8.25 17.28
N THR A 256 11.00 7.86 18.39
CA THR A 256 11.15 8.75 19.54
C THR A 256 12.07 9.94 19.22
N PRO A 257 11.81 11.14 19.78
CA PRO A 257 12.72 12.27 19.63
C PRO A 257 14.16 12.00 20.11
N ALA A 258 14.33 11.10 21.08
CA ALA A 258 15.64 10.68 21.56
C ALA A 258 16.38 9.83 20.51
N ALA A 259 15.70 8.85 19.89
CA ALA A 259 16.27 8.07 18.79
C ALA A 259 16.63 8.93 17.57
N ALA A 260 15.87 10.00 17.33
CA ALA A 260 16.19 10.96 16.27
C ALA A 260 17.44 11.81 16.55
N ALA A 261 17.73 12.12 17.82
CA ALA A 261 18.89 12.92 18.21
C ALA A 261 20.22 12.14 18.07
N ASP A 262 20.21 10.82 18.30
CA ASP A 262 21.41 9.98 18.22
C ASP A 262 21.84 9.67 16.77
N ALA A 263 20.95 9.86 15.80
CA ALA A 263 21.20 9.55 14.39
C ALA A 263 21.81 10.69 13.56
N GLY A 264 22.20 11.82 14.18
CA GLY A 264 22.88 12.92 13.49
C GLY A 264 22.03 13.74 12.50
N GLY A 265 20.74 13.42 12.35
CA GLY A 265 19.76 14.17 11.55
C GLY A 265 19.03 15.23 12.38
N GLY A 266 18.91 16.45 11.84
CA GLY A 266 18.28 17.57 12.53
C GLY A 266 16.83 17.31 12.95
N ALA A 267 16.45 17.86 14.12
CA ALA A 267 15.11 17.95 14.69
C ALA A 267 14.18 16.77 14.35
N GLY A 268 14.25 15.71 15.16
CA GLY A 268 13.32 14.58 15.11
C GLY A 268 11.87 15.06 15.04
N ALA A 269 11.32 15.06 13.83
CA ALA A 269 9.92 15.32 13.62
C ALA A 269 9.19 14.17 14.30
N GLY A 270 8.37 14.46 15.31
CA GLY A 270 7.57 13.42 15.94
C GLY A 270 6.70 12.71 14.91
N VAL A 271 6.22 11.53 15.26
CA VAL A 271 5.17 10.86 14.50
C VAL A 271 3.83 11.06 15.19
N GLU A 272 2.78 11.10 14.38
CA GLU A 272 1.39 11.04 14.82
C GLU A 272 0.83 9.67 14.44
N TRP A 273 0.22 9.01 15.42
CA TRP A 273 -0.53 7.78 15.20
C TRP A 273 -1.94 8.15 14.74
N LEU A 274 -2.27 7.83 13.48
CA LEU A 274 -3.64 8.01 12.97
C LEU A 274 -4.59 7.00 13.62
N TRP A 275 -4.08 5.79 13.81
CA TRP A 275 -4.65 4.79 14.71
C TRP A 275 -3.52 3.89 15.23
N GLU A 276 -3.64 3.49 16.49
CA GLU A 276 -2.76 2.51 17.13
C GLU A 276 -3.17 1.10 16.70
N THR A 277 -2.48 0.07 17.22
CA THR A 277 -2.78 -1.31 16.89
C THR A 277 -4.23 -1.66 17.18
N GLU A 278 -4.93 -2.11 16.15
CA GLU A 278 -6.28 -2.64 16.26
C GLU A 278 -6.46 -3.84 15.31
N ALA A 279 -7.57 -4.58 15.48
CA ALA A 279 -7.92 -5.65 14.56
C ALA A 279 -8.27 -5.07 13.18
N ASN A 280 -7.71 -5.66 12.13
CA ASN A 280 -8.03 -5.25 10.77
C ASN A 280 -9.42 -5.78 10.39
N PRO A 281 -10.35 -4.91 9.95
CA PRO A 281 -11.67 -5.33 9.48
C PRO A 281 -11.59 -6.25 8.25
N PHE A 282 -10.52 -6.15 7.45
CA PHE A 282 -10.30 -6.92 6.23
C PHE A 282 -9.21 -7.98 6.38
N ARG A 283 -8.94 -8.44 7.61
CA ARG A 283 -8.03 -9.55 7.87
C ARG A 283 -8.48 -10.83 7.16
N SER A 284 -7.51 -11.66 6.78
CA SER A 284 -7.83 -13.01 6.29
C SER A 284 -8.44 -13.86 7.41
N LEU A 285 -9.53 -14.55 7.09
CA LEU A 285 -10.15 -15.54 7.98
C LEU A 285 -9.52 -16.94 7.85
N ARG A 286 -8.52 -17.10 6.97
CA ARG A 286 -7.81 -18.37 6.76
C ARG A 286 -6.46 -18.34 7.49
N PRO A 287 -6.07 -19.43 8.19
CA PRO A 287 -4.74 -19.53 8.76
C PRO A 287 -3.68 -19.47 7.66
N ARG A 288 -2.60 -18.73 7.90
CA ARG A 288 -1.46 -18.71 6.98
C ARG A 288 -0.79 -20.08 6.95
N ALA A 289 -0.49 -20.56 5.74
CA ALA A 289 0.37 -21.71 5.54
C ALA A 289 1.82 -21.32 5.89
N LEU A 290 2.25 -21.61 7.12
CA LEU A 290 3.64 -21.40 7.53
C LEU A 290 4.55 -22.41 6.83
N ARG A 291 5.69 -21.95 6.32
CA ARG A 291 6.75 -22.81 5.77
C ARG A 291 7.78 -23.25 6.82
N PHE A 292 7.55 -22.90 8.08
CA PHE A 292 8.41 -23.20 9.23
C PHE A 292 7.57 -23.73 10.40
N ASP A 293 8.24 -24.33 11.39
CA ASP A 293 7.59 -24.91 12.56
C ASP A 293 7.00 -23.81 13.47
N ARG A 294 5.68 -23.89 13.68
CA ARG A 294 4.89 -22.95 14.48
C ARG A 294 5.27 -22.93 15.96
N SER A 295 5.80 -24.03 16.48
CA SER A 295 6.20 -24.16 17.89
C SER A 295 7.35 -23.23 18.29
N VAL A 296 8.08 -22.68 17.31
CA VAL A 296 9.16 -21.70 17.53
C VAL A 296 8.61 -20.33 17.97
N TYR A 297 7.40 -19.98 17.54
CA TYR A 297 6.79 -18.66 17.80
C TYR A 297 5.65 -18.70 18.82
N VAL A 298 5.20 -19.90 19.21
CA VAL A 298 4.19 -20.10 20.25
C VAL A 298 4.75 -21.05 21.31
N PRO A 299 5.51 -20.54 22.31
CA PRO A 299 6.01 -21.35 23.41
C PRO A 299 4.85 -22.02 24.17
N GLY A 300 4.98 -23.32 24.40
CA GLY A 300 3.89 -24.25 24.71
C GLY A 300 3.20 -24.17 26.08
N ASP A 301 2.98 -22.99 26.65
CA ASP A 301 2.22 -22.84 27.91
C ASP A 301 0.81 -22.23 27.73
N ASP A 302 0.48 -21.66 26.56
CA ASP A 302 -0.89 -21.25 26.18
C ASP A 302 -1.61 -22.34 25.34
N ALA A 303 -1.15 -23.59 25.41
CA ALA A 303 -1.79 -24.75 24.79
C ALA A 303 -2.95 -25.33 25.63
N GLY A 304 -3.34 -24.64 26.71
CA GLY A 304 -4.59 -24.86 27.42
C GLY A 304 -5.69 -24.04 26.75
N ASP A 305 -6.56 -24.74 26.01
CA ASP A 305 -7.83 -24.27 25.43
C ASP A 305 -7.83 -24.19 23.89
N GLY A 306 -7.62 -25.32 23.22
CA GLY A 306 -8.35 -25.68 21.99
C GLY A 306 -8.18 -24.89 20.68
N GLU A 307 -7.55 -23.72 20.68
CA GLU A 307 -7.25 -22.90 19.50
C GLU A 307 -5.74 -22.67 19.42
N GLY A 308 -5.04 -23.46 18.60
CA GLY A 308 -3.64 -23.17 18.29
C GLY A 308 -3.53 -21.78 17.64
N ALA A 309 -3.15 -20.77 18.44
CA ALA A 309 -2.97 -19.35 18.13
C ALA A 309 -3.09 -18.99 16.64
N PHE A 310 -4.32 -18.77 16.16
CA PHE A 310 -4.63 -18.48 14.76
C PHE A 310 -3.79 -17.30 14.25
N MET A 311 -2.94 -17.56 13.25
CA MET A 311 -2.16 -16.53 12.54
C MET A 311 -2.82 -16.31 11.19
N GLY A 312 -3.52 -15.19 11.05
CA GLY A 312 -4.19 -14.81 9.81
C GLY A 312 -3.42 -13.67 9.15
N GLU A 313 -3.37 -13.62 7.82
CA GLU A 313 -2.74 -12.48 7.16
C GLU A 313 -3.48 -11.19 7.47
N ASN A 314 -2.69 -10.15 7.77
CA ASN A 314 -3.17 -8.81 8.09
C ASN A 314 -4.18 -8.82 9.23
N ALA A 315 -4.02 -9.68 10.24
CA ALA A 315 -4.95 -9.82 11.37
C ALA A 315 -5.15 -8.52 12.15
N ALA A 316 -4.06 -7.77 12.31
CA ALA A 316 -4.03 -6.47 12.96
C ALA A 316 -3.24 -5.48 12.11
N TRP A 317 -3.47 -4.21 12.38
CA TRP A 317 -2.86 -3.11 11.64
C TRP A 317 -2.82 -1.83 12.47
N MET A 318 -1.93 -0.93 12.05
CA MET A 318 -1.72 0.38 12.65
C MET A 318 -1.34 1.37 11.56
N CYS A 319 -1.42 2.68 11.83
CA CYS A 319 -0.92 3.69 10.91
C CYS A 319 -0.32 4.90 11.61
N LEU A 320 0.84 5.30 11.11
CA LEU A 320 1.55 6.49 11.54
C LEU A 320 1.87 7.41 10.37
N ARG A 321 2.06 8.69 10.67
CA ARG A 321 2.53 9.72 9.74
C ARG A 321 3.46 10.70 10.46
N ALA A 322 4.13 11.59 9.73
CA ALA A 322 4.82 12.72 10.35
C ALA A 322 3.82 13.61 11.10
N ALA A 323 4.18 14.03 12.31
CA ALA A 323 3.45 15.06 13.02
C ALA A 323 3.54 16.41 12.26
N ALA A 324 2.47 17.19 12.34
CA ALA A 324 2.35 18.50 11.70
C ALA A 324 3.16 19.60 12.40
#